data_AF-A0A2A2KHJ0-F1
#
_entry.id   AF-A0A2A2KHJ0-F1
#
_cell.length_a   1.000
_cell.length_b   1.000
_cell.length_c   1.000
_cell.angle_alpha   90.00
_cell.angle_beta   90.00
_cell.angle_gamma   90.00
#
_symmetry.space_group_name_H-M   'P 1'
#
loop_
_entity.id
_entity.type
_entity.pdbx_description
1 polymer ?
#
loop_
_entity_poly.entity_id
_entity_poly.type
_entity_poly.pdbx_seq_one_letter_code
_entity_poly.pdbx_strand_id
1 'polypeptide(L)'
;MLLILFTAFVAYLFYQMYWKRRNLPPGPTPFPFVGNLPTMLKYAEPGYEAFIGLKKKYGKIYSFGFATLNGVVICDWDLIKETFIKDGNSYTGRPVFPINNMIRRGNYGVIDTVGERWMTHRRFLLHFLRDMGMGKNLMQERVITEVRNMIDKLKVEYKKGPIDLSDHIDLGVGNIITSLAFGFRFDESRKGEFIQMKHALAAHVKISGEPAGFLLTMFPWIRYLPYFSGKYATIKYNVDLMYKLVDDQLAIHQKTVDYDTEDASDVVEAYLKEMKKREGQPDFGGFEIDQLKSICFDLWIAGMETTSNTIYWTVLYVLHDPEVAQKMHDELDKHIGGDRIVTIDDKANLNYLNAVINEVQRLANLLPNNLLHTTTKEVEIEGYKIPADTVIIAQISSIFPEPYKFKPERHLDENGNLKKIEELSPFSVGKRQCPGEGLARMELFLFIANLYNQFELPDFINDLNVQQKTIFRSIWNNPELSLNEKIACMDELMDKLTLETKIKYRSWRFEHDKSTIDKFLEKQQPELQVVIRQTLDSTNSLEDFYKTMLVLQPSFKDKYLFNEFAAGEFLTHESRKMTKKANAIGIDLGTTYSRVGVFMNGKVEIISNDQVRTLSKSGKI
;
A
#
# COMPACT_ATOMS: atom_id res chain seq x y z
N MET A 1 -17.71 -40.12 -29.87
CA MET A 1 -16.81 -38.95 -29.75
C MET A 1 -17.18 -38.04 -28.57
N LEU A 2 -18.41 -37.49 -28.52
CA LEU A 2 -18.83 -36.60 -27.41
C LEU A 2 -18.71 -37.24 -26.02
N LEU A 3 -19.11 -38.51 -25.87
CA LEU A 3 -18.95 -39.25 -24.61
C LEU A 3 -17.47 -39.38 -24.20
N ILE A 4 -16.56 -39.61 -25.16
CA ILE A 4 -15.12 -39.74 -24.89
C ILE A 4 -14.55 -38.39 -24.43
N LEU A 5 -14.92 -37.29 -25.11
CA LEU A 5 -14.49 -35.94 -24.73
C LEU A 5 -15.03 -35.54 -23.35
N PHE A 6 -16.29 -35.89 -23.06
CA PHE A 6 -16.89 -35.64 -21.75
C PHE A 6 -16.20 -36.45 -20.65
N THR A 7 -15.98 -37.75 -20.84
CA THR A 7 -15.27 -38.59 -19.87
C THR A 7 -13.83 -38.11 -19.65
N ALA A 8 -13.12 -37.73 -20.72
CA ALA A 8 -11.78 -37.16 -20.62
C ALA A 8 -11.77 -35.83 -19.84
N PHE A 9 -12.77 -34.98 -20.08
CA PHE A 9 -12.93 -33.72 -19.36
C PHE A 9 -13.23 -33.95 -17.87
N VAL A 10 -14.14 -34.87 -17.53
CA VAL A 10 -14.44 -35.22 -16.13
C VAL A 10 -13.22 -35.83 -15.45
N ALA A 11 -12.49 -36.73 -16.12
CA ALA A 11 -11.25 -37.31 -15.60
C ALA A 11 -10.18 -36.22 -15.38
N TYR A 12 -10.07 -35.25 -16.29
CA TYR A 12 -9.20 -34.09 -16.14
C TYR A 12 -9.60 -33.23 -14.94
N LEU A 13 -10.89 -32.91 -14.77
CA LEU A 13 -11.37 -32.17 -13.60
C LEU A 13 -11.10 -32.93 -12.30
N PHE A 14 -11.41 -34.23 -12.26
CA PHE A 14 -11.11 -35.07 -11.10
C PHE A 14 -9.60 -35.07 -10.78
N TYR A 15 -8.76 -35.18 -11.81
CA TYR A 15 -7.32 -35.13 -11.66
C TYR A 15 -6.84 -33.79 -11.07
N GLN A 16 -7.28 -32.67 -11.65
CA GLN A 16 -6.87 -31.32 -11.23
C GLN A 16 -7.43 -30.93 -9.85
N MET A 17 -8.70 -31.24 -9.60
CA MET A 17 -9.41 -30.78 -8.40
C MET A 17 -9.18 -31.67 -7.18
N TYR A 18 -8.93 -32.97 -7.39
CA TYR A 18 -8.81 -33.96 -6.31
C TYR A 18 -7.48 -34.72 -6.35
N TRP A 19 -7.22 -35.50 -7.41
CA TRP A 19 -6.11 -36.48 -7.40
C TRP A 19 -4.73 -35.85 -7.19
N LYS A 20 -4.45 -34.72 -7.86
CA LYS A 20 -3.17 -33.99 -7.73
C LYS A 20 -2.88 -33.52 -6.29
N ARG A 21 -3.92 -33.40 -5.46
CA ARG A 21 -3.83 -32.82 -4.11
C ARG A 21 -4.11 -33.82 -2.99
N ARG A 22 -4.33 -35.11 -3.30
CA ARG A 22 -4.73 -36.13 -2.32
C ARG A 22 -3.76 -36.33 -1.15
N ASN A 23 -2.50 -35.94 -1.31
CA ASN A 23 -1.44 -36.04 -0.29
C ASN A 23 -1.08 -34.70 0.34
N LEU A 24 -1.72 -33.60 -0.09
CA LEU A 24 -1.50 -32.27 0.47
C LEU A 24 -2.44 -32.04 1.68
N PRO A 25 -2.15 -31.05 2.53
CA PRO A 25 -3.05 -30.62 3.60
C PRO A 25 -4.48 -30.34 3.10
N PRO A 26 -5.51 -30.45 3.97
CA PRO A 26 -6.89 -30.11 3.59
C PRO A 26 -6.98 -28.65 3.10
N GLY A 27 -7.98 -28.32 2.28
CA GLY A 27 -8.14 -26.95 1.80
C GLY A 27 -9.30 -26.79 0.83
N PRO A 28 -9.62 -25.55 0.41
CA PRO A 28 -10.65 -25.33 -0.58
C PRO A 28 -10.30 -26.00 -1.91
N THR A 29 -11.27 -26.70 -2.51
CA THR A 29 -11.13 -27.30 -3.84
C THR A 29 -10.80 -26.20 -4.86
N PRO A 30 -9.73 -26.35 -5.66
CA PRO A 30 -9.31 -25.32 -6.60
C PRO A 30 -10.11 -25.43 -7.89
N PHE A 31 -10.35 -24.31 -8.54
CA PHE A 31 -10.86 -24.30 -9.90
C PHE A 31 -9.69 -24.49 -10.88
N PRO A 32 -9.90 -25.17 -12.03
CA PRO A 32 -8.89 -25.25 -13.08
C PRO A 32 -8.40 -23.86 -13.50
N PHE A 33 -7.09 -23.72 -13.74
CA PHE A 33 -6.37 -22.50 -14.17
C PHE A 33 -6.36 -21.31 -13.20
N VAL A 34 -7.45 -21.03 -12.49
CA VAL A 34 -7.57 -19.88 -11.57
C VAL A 34 -7.37 -20.25 -10.10
N GLY A 35 -7.24 -21.54 -9.79
CA GLY A 35 -6.98 -22.02 -8.44
C GLY A 35 -8.09 -21.63 -7.47
N ASN A 36 -7.72 -21.06 -6.33
CA ASN A 36 -8.64 -20.59 -5.31
C ASN A 36 -8.87 -19.07 -5.35
N LEU A 37 -8.47 -18.36 -6.41
CA LEU A 37 -8.77 -16.92 -6.57
C LEU A 37 -10.27 -16.61 -6.42
N PRO A 38 -11.23 -17.38 -7.01
CA PRO A 38 -12.65 -17.15 -6.79
C PRO A 38 -13.11 -17.36 -5.34
N THR A 39 -12.33 -18.12 -4.54
CA THR A 39 -12.60 -18.27 -3.10
C THR A 39 -12.16 -17.01 -2.34
N MET A 40 -11.08 -16.34 -2.76
CA MET A 40 -10.66 -15.06 -2.19
C MET A 40 -11.69 -13.96 -2.42
N LEU A 41 -12.25 -13.89 -3.64
CA LEU A 41 -13.24 -12.89 -4.03
C LEU A 41 -14.54 -12.93 -3.19
N LYS A 42 -14.74 -14.00 -2.39
CA LYS A 42 -15.88 -14.09 -1.45
C LYS A 42 -15.63 -13.35 -0.15
N TYR A 43 -14.37 -13.08 0.19
CA TYR A 43 -14.00 -12.30 1.35
C TYR A 43 -13.85 -10.83 0.93
N ALA A 44 -14.13 -9.92 1.87
CA ALA A 44 -13.90 -8.49 1.69
C ALA A 44 -12.41 -8.21 1.36
N GLU A 45 -12.15 -7.35 0.38
CA GLU A 45 -10.81 -6.92 -0.03
C GLU A 45 -10.46 -5.57 0.63
N PRO A 46 -9.50 -5.44 1.58
CA PRO A 46 -8.56 -6.43 2.13
C PRO A 46 -8.77 -6.71 3.63
N GLY A 47 -8.45 -7.93 4.09
CA GLY A 47 -8.53 -8.21 5.52
C GLY A 47 -7.98 -9.56 5.99
N TYR A 48 -7.92 -9.72 7.31
CA TYR A 48 -7.53 -10.96 7.98
C TYR A 48 -8.60 -12.06 7.85
N GLU A 49 -9.84 -11.70 7.50
CA GLU A 49 -11.00 -12.60 7.46
C GLU A 49 -10.81 -13.83 6.58
N ALA A 50 -10.20 -13.66 5.41
CA ALA A 50 -9.93 -14.78 4.50
C ALA A 50 -9.03 -15.82 5.19
N PHE A 51 -7.94 -15.37 5.80
CA PHE A 51 -6.97 -16.24 6.47
C PHE A 51 -7.53 -16.83 7.77
N ILE A 52 -8.23 -16.04 8.58
CA ILE A 52 -8.87 -16.50 9.82
C ILE A 52 -9.98 -17.51 9.51
N GLY A 53 -10.82 -17.25 8.51
CA GLY A 53 -11.90 -18.14 8.08
C GLY A 53 -11.37 -19.46 7.53
N LEU A 54 -10.33 -19.41 6.69
CA LEU A 54 -9.68 -20.61 6.17
C LEU A 54 -8.97 -21.41 7.28
N LYS A 55 -8.26 -20.74 8.19
CA LYS A 55 -7.65 -21.37 9.39
C LYS A 55 -8.70 -22.04 10.26
N LYS A 56 -9.82 -21.37 10.53
CA LYS A 56 -10.93 -21.92 11.32
C LYS A 56 -11.54 -23.17 10.67
N LYS A 57 -11.60 -23.21 9.34
CA LYS A 57 -12.21 -24.31 8.59
C LYS A 57 -11.27 -25.50 8.38
N TYR A 58 -10.00 -25.25 8.05
CA TYR A 58 -9.06 -26.29 7.63
C TYR A 58 -7.94 -26.56 8.63
N GLY A 59 -7.83 -25.74 9.68
CA GLY A 59 -6.83 -25.89 10.74
C GLY A 59 -5.58 -25.02 10.51
N LYS A 60 -4.53 -25.33 11.27
CA LYS A 60 -3.27 -24.57 11.28
C LYS A 60 -2.44 -24.67 9.99
N ILE A 61 -2.71 -25.65 9.15
CA ILE A 61 -2.06 -25.86 7.86
C ILE A 61 -3.13 -26.24 6.84
N TYR A 62 -3.12 -25.59 5.67
CA TYR A 62 -4.09 -25.89 4.62
C TYR A 62 -3.53 -25.65 3.23
N SER A 63 -4.08 -26.35 2.23
CA SER A 63 -3.67 -26.18 0.84
C SER A 63 -4.48 -25.08 0.16
N PHE A 64 -3.82 -24.19 -0.59
CA PHE A 64 -4.44 -23.10 -1.33
C PHE A 64 -3.80 -22.91 -2.70
N GLY A 65 -4.59 -22.95 -3.78
CA GLY A 65 -4.12 -22.80 -5.15
C GLY A 65 -4.06 -21.35 -5.62
N PHE A 66 -2.94 -20.94 -6.21
CA PHE A 66 -2.76 -19.64 -6.85
C PHE A 66 -2.63 -19.83 -8.36
N ALA A 67 -3.73 -19.64 -9.09
CA ALA A 67 -3.80 -20.04 -10.50
C ALA A 67 -3.40 -21.52 -10.69
N THR A 68 -2.30 -21.78 -11.39
CA THR A 68 -1.74 -23.12 -11.63
C THR A 68 -0.78 -23.59 -10.53
N LEU A 69 -0.38 -22.71 -9.62
CA LEU A 69 0.53 -23.03 -8.51
C LEU A 69 -0.25 -23.70 -7.37
N ASN A 70 0.25 -24.84 -6.92
CA ASN A 70 -0.21 -25.47 -5.69
C ASN A 70 0.49 -24.79 -4.51
N GLY A 71 -0.29 -24.28 -3.56
CA GLY A 71 0.23 -23.68 -2.34
C GLY A 71 -0.18 -24.44 -1.08
N VAL A 72 0.63 -24.28 -0.05
CA VAL A 72 0.38 -24.67 1.35
C VAL A 72 0.54 -23.41 2.19
N VAL A 73 -0.44 -23.14 3.04
CA VAL A 73 -0.46 -22.01 3.95
C VAL A 73 -0.27 -22.52 5.37
N ILE A 74 0.67 -21.92 6.09
CA ILE A 74 1.01 -22.24 7.47
C ILE A 74 0.56 -21.07 8.35
N CYS A 75 -0.34 -21.33 9.30
CA CYS A 75 -0.98 -20.33 10.16
C CYS A 75 -0.62 -20.48 11.64
N ASP A 76 0.47 -21.19 11.94
CA ASP A 76 0.95 -21.51 13.28
C ASP A 76 2.43 -21.11 13.42
N TRP A 77 2.74 -20.41 14.51
CA TRP A 77 4.06 -19.81 14.69
C TRP A 77 5.17 -20.84 14.86
N ASP A 78 4.93 -21.89 15.65
CA ASP A 78 5.95 -22.91 15.88
C ASP A 78 6.23 -23.67 14.59
N LEU A 79 5.20 -24.00 13.82
CA LEU A 79 5.37 -24.62 12.51
C LEU A 79 6.09 -23.70 11.50
N ILE A 80 5.83 -22.39 11.54
CA ILE A 80 6.59 -21.40 10.75
C ILE A 80 8.08 -21.42 11.12
N LYS A 81 8.42 -21.46 12.42
CA LYS A 81 9.82 -21.55 12.87
C LYS A 81 10.47 -22.86 12.41
N GLU A 82 9.76 -23.98 12.49
CA GLU A 82 10.29 -25.27 12.03
C GLU A 82 10.57 -25.27 10.53
N THR A 83 9.64 -24.73 9.75
CA THR A 83 9.70 -24.66 8.30
C THR A 83 10.80 -23.67 7.84
N PHE A 84 10.68 -22.40 8.21
CA PHE A 84 11.49 -21.34 7.60
C PHE A 84 12.82 -21.09 8.31
N ILE A 85 12.96 -21.50 9.57
CA ILE A 85 14.18 -21.31 10.36
C ILE A 85 14.95 -22.62 10.49
N LYS A 86 14.36 -23.66 11.11
CA LYS A 86 15.07 -24.93 11.37
C LYS A 86 15.41 -25.66 10.06
N ASP A 87 14.45 -25.79 9.14
CA ASP A 87 14.65 -26.39 7.81
C ASP A 87 14.76 -25.34 6.69
N GLY A 88 15.23 -24.13 7.01
CA GLY A 88 15.13 -22.98 6.10
C GLY A 88 15.78 -23.15 4.72
N ASN A 89 16.73 -24.07 4.54
CA ASN A 89 17.31 -24.42 3.24
C ASN A 89 16.28 -24.94 2.23
N SER A 90 15.34 -25.75 2.73
CA SER A 90 14.33 -26.42 1.93
C SER A 90 13.26 -25.47 1.40
N TYR A 91 13.21 -24.24 1.91
CA TYR A 91 12.19 -23.22 1.60
C TYR A 91 12.80 -21.93 1.05
N THR A 92 13.99 -22.02 0.44
CA THR A 92 14.65 -20.85 -0.18
C THR A 92 14.17 -20.55 -1.60
N GLY A 93 13.27 -21.35 -2.18
CA GLY A 93 12.77 -21.15 -3.53
C GLY A 93 11.80 -19.97 -3.67
N ARG A 94 11.53 -19.59 -4.93
CA ARG A 94 10.52 -18.60 -5.33
C ARG A 94 9.70 -19.16 -6.49
N PRO A 95 8.39 -18.86 -6.57
CA PRO A 95 7.62 -19.19 -7.75
C PRO A 95 8.11 -18.35 -8.94
N VAL A 96 8.07 -18.93 -10.13
CA VAL A 96 8.42 -18.22 -11.36
C VAL A 96 7.19 -17.49 -11.89
N PHE A 97 7.32 -16.19 -12.10
CA PHE A 97 6.33 -15.35 -12.77
C PHE A 97 6.81 -15.01 -14.19
N PRO A 98 6.31 -15.69 -15.24
CA PRO A 98 6.83 -15.53 -16.60
C PRO A 98 6.84 -14.10 -17.14
N ILE A 99 5.87 -13.25 -16.79
CA ILE A 99 5.90 -11.82 -17.18
C ILE A 99 7.10 -11.10 -16.59
N ASN A 100 7.45 -11.34 -15.33
CA ASN A 100 8.58 -10.67 -14.67
C ASN A 100 9.88 -11.02 -15.39
N ASN A 101 10.12 -12.29 -15.68
CA ASN A 101 11.31 -12.73 -16.41
C ASN A 101 11.38 -12.12 -17.82
N MET A 102 10.23 -12.02 -18.50
CA MET A 102 10.16 -11.44 -19.83
C MET A 102 10.47 -9.94 -19.83
N ILE A 103 9.93 -9.19 -18.87
CA ILE A 103 10.15 -7.74 -18.77
C ILE A 103 11.57 -7.44 -18.30
N ARG A 104 12.10 -8.22 -17.36
CA ARG A 104 13.46 -8.11 -16.82
C ARG A 104 14.54 -8.74 -17.70
N ARG A 105 14.16 -9.34 -18.84
CA ARG A 105 15.05 -10.04 -19.79
C ARG A 105 15.79 -11.25 -19.20
N GLY A 106 15.26 -11.82 -18.12
CA GLY A 106 15.83 -12.97 -17.44
C GLY A 106 15.36 -13.07 -15.99
N ASN A 107 15.77 -14.14 -15.32
CA ASN A 107 15.60 -14.27 -13.88
C ASN A 107 16.76 -13.53 -13.18
N TYR A 108 16.53 -12.24 -12.97
CA TYR A 108 17.50 -11.30 -12.41
C TYR A 108 16.93 -10.57 -11.20
N GLY A 109 17.81 -9.98 -10.39
CA GLY A 109 17.49 -9.29 -9.14
C GLY A 109 17.81 -10.13 -7.91
N VAL A 110 17.21 -9.79 -6.77
CA VAL A 110 17.41 -10.46 -5.48
C VAL A 110 16.09 -10.90 -4.82
N ILE A 111 14.96 -10.37 -5.26
CA ILE A 111 13.63 -10.73 -4.73
C ILE A 111 13.19 -12.11 -5.24
N ASP A 112 13.18 -12.29 -6.57
CA ASP A 112 12.64 -13.47 -7.26
C ASP A 112 13.71 -14.52 -7.64
N THR A 113 14.99 -14.14 -7.68
CA THR A 113 16.08 -15.06 -8.05
C THR A 113 16.26 -16.17 -7.01
N VAL A 114 16.82 -17.32 -7.43
CA VAL A 114 17.02 -18.52 -6.60
C VAL A 114 18.42 -19.11 -6.79
N GLY A 115 18.76 -20.10 -5.97
CA GLY A 115 20.02 -20.86 -6.09
C GLY A 115 21.26 -20.02 -5.81
N GLU A 116 22.37 -20.39 -6.47
CA GLU A 116 23.68 -19.76 -6.27
C GLU A 116 23.68 -18.26 -6.58
N ARG A 117 23.03 -17.85 -7.68
CA ARG A 117 22.90 -16.43 -8.05
C ARG A 117 22.30 -15.61 -6.92
N TRP A 118 21.19 -16.06 -6.34
CA TRP A 118 20.56 -15.37 -5.21
C TRP A 118 21.49 -15.34 -3.99
N MET A 119 22.13 -16.47 -3.65
CA MET A 119 23.03 -16.53 -2.50
C MET A 119 24.21 -15.56 -2.63
N THR A 120 24.83 -15.51 -3.80
CA THR A 120 25.97 -14.62 -4.10
C THR A 120 25.56 -13.15 -3.99
N HIS A 121 24.49 -12.74 -4.69
CA HIS A 121 24.07 -11.34 -4.73
C HIS A 121 23.43 -10.86 -3.43
N ARG A 122 22.70 -11.74 -2.72
CA ARG A 122 22.20 -11.41 -1.37
C ARG A 122 23.35 -11.21 -0.40
N ARG A 123 24.40 -12.05 -0.45
CA ARG A 123 25.58 -11.89 0.42
C ARG A 123 26.30 -10.59 0.10
N PHE A 124 26.50 -10.30 -1.19
CA PHE A 124 27.07 -9.03 -1.65
C PHE A 124 26.28 -7.83 -1.09
N LEU A 125 24.96 -7.81 -1.26
CA LEU A 125 24.12 -6.71 -0.75
C LEU A 125 24.17 -6.58 0.77
N LEU A 126 24.08 -7.69 1.52
CA LEU A 126 24.16 -7.65 2.99
C LEU A 126 25.54 -7.16 3.47
N HIS A 127 26.61 -7.52 2.76
CA HIS A 127 27.95 -7.03 3.05
C HIS A 127 28.03 -5.52 2.82
N PHE A 128 27.63 -5.06 1.63
CA PHE A 128 27.59 -3.65 1.28
C PHE A 128 26.77 -2.82 2.28
N LEU A 129 25.55 -3.26 2.60
CA LEU A 129 24.67 -2.56 3.53
C LEU A 129 25.31 -2.40 4.93
N ARG A 130 26.00 -3.44 5.40
CA ARG A 130 26.75 -3.38 6.68
C ARG A 130 27.92 -2.39 6.61
N ASP A 131 28.63 -2.34 5.50
CA ASP A 131 29.78 -1.44 5.31
C ASP A 131 29.33 0.02 5.23
N MET A 132 28.18 0.29 4.59
CA MET A 132 27.50 1.59 4.59
C MET A 132 26.94 2.02 5.96
N GLY A 133 27.19 1.22 7.00
CA GLY A 133 26.82 1.54 8.36
C GLY A 133 25.38 1.20 8.69
N MET A 134 24.78 0.19 8.06
CA MET A 134 23.52 -0.39 8.56
C MET A 134 23.71 -0.82 10.03
N GLY A 135 23.06 -0.11 10.94
CA GLY A 135 23.23 -0.26 12.39
C GLY A 135 24.39 0.55 13.02
N LYS A 136 24.95 1.53 12.30
CA LYS A 136 26.00 2.47 12.75
C LYS A 136 25.62 3.93 12.41
N ASN A 137 26.44 4.88 12.86
CA ASN A 137 26.22 6.32 12.70
C ASN A 137 26.16 6.80 11.23
N LEU A 138 26.90 6.18 10.30
CA LEU A 138 26.95 6.64 8.90
C LEU A 138 25.59 6.55 8.20
N MET A 139 24.86 5.45 8.39
CA MET A 139 23.51 5.30 7.82
C MET A 139 22.53 6.26 8.50
N GLN A 140 22.66 6.42 9.82
CA GLN A 140 21.83 7.39 10.55
C GLN A 140 21.97 8.79 9.96
N GLU A 141 23.17 9.27 9.66
CA GLU A 141 23.35 10.61 9.11
C GLU A 141 22.63 10.80 7.76
N ARG A 142 22.57 9.76 6.92
CA ARG A 142 21.79 9.78 5.67
C ARG A 142 20.30 9.93 5.96
N VAL A 143 19.76 9.13 6.87
CA VAL A 143 18.33 9.19 7.26
C VAL A 143 18.00 10.53 7.91
N ILE A 144 18.80 10.97 8.87
CA ILE A 144 18.62 12.25 9.58
C ILE A 144 18.69 13.43 8.60
N THR A 145 19.53 13.37 7.57
CA THR A 145 19.60 14.41 6.54
C THR A 145 18.24 14.56 5.84
N GLU A 146 17.60 13.46 5.44
CA GLU A 146 16.26 13.53 4.84
C GLU A 146 15.19 13.97 5.82
N VAL A 147 15.24 13.48 7.07
CA VAL A 147 14.32 13.88 8.13
C VAL A 147 14.40 15.38 8.40
N ARG A 148 15.61 15.96 8.50
CA ARG A 148 15.80 17.41 8.65
C ARG A 148 15.22 18.17 7.46
N ASN A 149 15.55 17.76 6.23
CA ASN A 149 15.02 18.41 5.03
C ASN A 149 13.48 18.38 4.98
N MET A 150 12.88 17.27 5.40
CA MET A 150 11.43 17.14 5.52
C MET A 150 10.87 18.12 6.55
N ILE A 151 11.41 18.12 7.77
CA ILE A 151 10.95 18.98 8.87
C ILE A 151 11.10 20.46 8.53
N ASP A 152 12.23 20.86 7.96
CA ASP A 152 12.50 22.26 7.61
C ASP A 152 11.51 22.76 6.55
N LYS A 153 11.19 21.94 5.55
CA LYS A 153 10.15 22.25 4.55
C LYS A 153 8.78 22.35 5.20
N LEU A 154 8.40 21.37 6.03
CA LEU A 154 7.13 21.38 6.74
C LEU A 154 7.00 22.63 7.62
N LYS A 155 8.05 23.05 8.34
CA LYS A 155 8.11 24.27 9.16
C LYS A 155 7.88 25.56 8.36
N VAL A 156 8.20 25.57 7.08
CA VAL A 156 7.94 26.71 6.18
C VAL A 156 6.53 26.63 5.58
N GLU A 157 6.11 25.44 5.18
CA GLU A 157 4.86 25.24 4.44
C GLU A 157 3.62 25.26 5.33
N TYR A 158 3.70 24.85 6.60
CA TYR A 158 2.50 24.73 7.45
C TYR A 158 1.80 26.07 7.67
N LYS A 159 2.54 27.18 7.52
CA LYS A 159 2.01 28.54 7.63
C LYS A 159 1.18 28.97 6.41
N LYS A 160 1.29 28.24 5.30
CA LYS A 160 0.66 28.57 4.00
C LYS A 160 -0.68 27.87 3.81
N GLY A 161 -0.97 26.83 4.59
CA GLY A 161 -2.22 26.06 4.50
C GLY A 161 -2.00 24.57 4.75
N PRO A 162 -3.01 23.73 4.43
CA PRO A 162 -2.90 22.28 4.47
C PRO A 162 -1.70 21.77 3.66
N ILE A 163 -1.02 20.75 4.18
CA ILE A 163 0.14 20.12 3.52
C ILE A 163 -0.17 18.66 3.26
N ASP A 164 0.09 18.20 2.05
CA ASP A 164 0.18 16.78 1.76
C ASP A 164 1.50 16.21 2.31
N LEU A 165 1.42 15.47 3.42
CA LEU A 165 2.59 14.83 4.03
C LEU A 165 3.16 13.69 3.16
N SER A 166 2.37 13.12 2.25
CA SER A 166 2.75 11.95 1.46
C SER A 166 3.90 12.27 0.50
N ASP A 167 3.93 13.46 -0.09
CA ASP A 167 5.01 13.92 -0.96
C ASP A 167 6.34 14.14 -0.21
N HIS A 168 6.25 14.64 1.02
CA HIS A 168 7.41 14.95 1.86
C HIS A 168 8.05 13.69 2.44
N ILE A 169 7.22 12.78 2.96
CA ILE A 169 7.67 11.47 3.43
C ILE A 169 8.28 10.71 2.25
N ASP A 170 7.66 10.76 1.08
CA ASP A 170 8.12 9.96 -0.05
C ASP A 170 9.42 10.45 -0.64
N LEU A 171 9.56 11.76 -0.80
CA LEU A 171 10.83 12.31 -1.24
C LEU A 171 11.94 11.98 -0.24
N GLY A 172 11.66 12.01 1.06
CA GLY A 172 12.63 11.64 2.10
C GLY A 172 13.04 10.16 2.03
N VAL A 173 12.08 9.23 2.13
CA VAL A 173 12.33 7.79 2.05
C VAL A 173 12.97 7.41 0.70
N GLY A 174 12.43 7.98 -0.39
CA GLY A 174 12.93 7.78 -1.75
C GLY A 174 14.37 8.23 -1.92
N ASN A 175 14.75 9.37 -1.35
CA ASN A 175 16.12 9.85 -1.39
C ASN A 175 17.09 8.97 -0.61
N ILE A 176 16.67 8.34 0.49
CA ILE A 176 17.52 7.39 1.23
C ILE A 176 17.88 6.21 0.34
N ILE A 177 16.88 5.57 -0.27
CA ILE A 177 17.14 4.40 -1.12
C ILE A 177 17.82 4.77 -2.44
N THR A 178 17.49 5.92 -3.04
CA THR A 178 18.18 6.42 -4.25
C THR A 178 19.64 6.76 -3.96
N SER A 179 19.93 7.38 -2.83
CA SER A 179 21.31 7.71 -2.44
C SER A 179 22.13 6.45 -2.13
N LEU A 180 21.49 5.42 -1.59
CA LEU A 180 22.12 4.14 -1.31
C LEU A 180 22.37 3.32 -2.59
N ALA A 181 21.43 3.34 -3.53
CA ALA A 181 21.50 2.56 -4.75
C ALA A 181 22.37 3.23 -5.83
N PHE A 182 22.35 4.56 -5.92
CA PHE A 182 22.90 5.34 -7.05
C PHE A 182 23.78 6.53 -6.66
N GLY A 183 24.02 6.76 -5.36
CA GLY A 183 24.91 7.84 -4.91
C GLY A 183 24.34 9.25 -5.01
N PHE A 184 23.10 9.43 -5.49
CA PHE A 184 22.47 10.76 -5.65
C PHE A 184 21.13 10.90 -4.92
N ARG A 185 20.64 12.13 -4.82
CA ARG A 185 19.34 12.48 -4.22
C ARG A 185 18.53 13.32 -5.20
N PHE A 186 17.21 13.17 -5.21
CA PHE A 186 16.31 14.07 -5.92
C PHE A 186 16.17 15.39 -5.16
N ASP A 187 16.64 16.46 -5.78
CA ASP A 187 16.42 17.83 -5.33
C ASP A 187 15.10 18.38 -5.88
N GLU A 188 14.78 19.64 -5.56
CA GLU A 188 13.56 20.30 -6.05
C GLU A 188 13.48 20.38 -7.58
N SER A 189 14.61 20.47 -8.28
CA SER A 189 14.63 20.54 -9.75
C SER A 189 14.24 19.21 -10.40
N ARG A 190 14.51 18.08 -9.71
CA ARG A 190 14.20 16.73 -10.16
C ARG A 190 13.03 16.08 -9.39
N LYS A 191 12.32 16.82 -8.54
CA LYS A 191 11.16 16.33 -7.79
C LYS A 191 10.07 15.77 -8.70
N GLY A 192 9.84 16.38 -9.87
CA GLY A 192 8.87 15.90 -10.85
C GLY A 192 9.20 14.51 -11.43
N GLU A 193 10.49 14.23 -11.63
CA GLU A 193 10.97 12.91 -12.07
C GLU A 193 10.67 11.84 -11.01
N PHE A 194 10.97 12.15 -9.74
CA PHE A 194 10.68 11.27 -8.61
C PHE A 194 9.18 10.96 -8.48
N ILE A 195 8.33 11.99 -8.53
CA ILE A 195 6.86 11.82 -8.44
C ILE A 195 6.34 10.95 -9.59
N GLN A 196 6.87 11.13 -10.81
CA GLN A 196 6.51 10.28 -11.95
C GLN A 196 6.87 8.81 -11.69
N MET A 197 8.06 8.54 -11.16
CA MET A 197 8.50 7.18 -10.81
C MET A 197 7.65 6.58 -9.68
N LYS A 198 7.31 7.37 -8.65
CA LYS A 198 6.41 6.96 -7.56
C LYS A 198 5.04 6.56 -8.09
N HIS A 199 4.41 7.39 -8.93
CA HIS A 199 3.11 7.08 -9.53
C HIS A 199 3.16 5.84 -10.43
N ALA A 200 4.23 5.69 -11.20
CA ALA A 200 4.48 4.47 -11.98
C ALA A 200 4.55 3.24 -11.05
N LEU A 201 5.28 3.33 -9.94
CA LEU A 201 5.39 2.25 -8.97
C LEU A 201 4.05 1.90 -8.31
N ALA A 202 3.31 2.89 -7.81
CA ALA A 202 1.99 2.68 -7.21
C ALA A 202 1.03 1.98 -8.19
N ALA A 203 1.02 2.38 -9.46
CA ALA A 203 0.24 1.72 -10.50
C ALA A 203 0.69 0.26 -10.73
N HIS A 204 2.01 -0.01 -10.73
CA HIS A 204 2.56 -1.35 -10.86
C HIS A 204 2.07 -2.27 -9.73
N VAL A 205 2.23 -1.84 -8.48
CA VAL A 205 1.90 -2.61 -7.28
C VAL A 205 0.39 -2.86 -7.23
N LYS A 206 -0.43 -1.83 -7.52
CA LYS A 206 -1.88 -1.97 -7.60
C LYS A 206 -2.29 -3.03 -8.62
N ILE A 207 -1.78 -2.94 -9.86
CA ILE A 207 -2.09 -3.93 -10.90
C ILE A 207 -1.67 -5.34 -10.43
N SER A 208 -0.47 -5.48 -9.86
CA SER A 208 0.06 -6.78 -9.43
C SER A 208 -0.73 -7.40 -8.27
N GLY A 209 -1.33 -6.58 -7.41
CA GLY A 209 -2.19 -7.03 -6.31
C GLY A 209 -3.60 -7.47 -6.75
N GLU A 210 -4.08 -7.00 -7.90
CA GLU A 210 -5.40 -7.37 -8.43
C GLU A 210 -5.39 -8.82 -8.96
N PRO A 211 -6.48 -9.60 -8.81
CA PRO A 211 -6.59 -10.94 -9.39
C PRO A 211 -6.30 -10.99 -10.90
N ALA A 212 -6.69 -9.94 -11.63
CA ALA A 212 -6.39 -9.79 -13.05
C ALA A 212 -4.88 -9.63 -13.33
N GLY A 213 -4.18 -8.79 -12.57
CA GLY A 213 -2.74 -8.64 -12.76
C GLY A 213 -1.97 -9.88 -12.32
N PHE A 214 -2.41 -10.56 -11.26
CA PHE A 214 -1.85 -11.85 -10.88
C PHE A 214 -1.99 -12.88 -12.02
N LEU A 215 -3.16 -12.99 -12.65
CA LEU A 215 -3.34 -13.87 -13.82
C LEU A 215 -2.45 -13.46 -14.99
N LEU A 216 -2.28 -12.16 -15.24
CA LEU A 216 -1.36 -11.66 -16.26
C LEU A 216 0.06 -12.13 -16.00
N THR A 217 0.54 -12.04 -14.76
CA THR A 217 1.90 -12.49 -14.40
C THR A 217 2.11 -13.99 -14.59
N MET A 218 1.06 -14.80 -14.42
CA MET A 218 1.08 -16.25 -14.57
C MET A 218 0.92 -16.71 -16.03
N PHE A 219 0.14 -15.99 -16.83
CA PHE A 219 -0.23 -16.37 -18.19
C PHE A 219 0.12 -15.27 -19.20
N PRO A 220 1.39 -15.17 -19.66
CA PRO A 220 1.83 -14.09 -20.54
C PRO A 220 1.02 -13.90 -21.81
N TRP A 221 0.43 -14.97 -22.34
CA TRP A 221 -0.35 -14.92 -23.58
C TRP A 221 -1.62 -14.07 -23.44
N ILE A 222 -2.15 -13.86 -22.22
CA ILE A 222 -3.37 -13.06 -22.05
C ILE A 222 -3.11 -11.57 -22.30
N ARG A 223 -1.85 -11.11 -22.32
CA ARG A 223 -1.47 -9.72 -22.61
C ARG A 223 -1.96 -9.21 -23.97
N TYR A 224 -2.25 -10.10 -24.91
CA TYR A 224 -2.76 -9.76 -26.23
C TYR A 224 -4.28 -9.48 -26.22
N LEU A 225 -4.98 -9.80 -25.14
CA LEU A 225 -6.39 -9.52 -24.99
C LEU A 225 -6.60 -8.04 -24.61
N PRO A 226 -7.65 -7.36 -25.13
CA PRO A 226 -7.87 -5.92 -24.91
C PRO A 226 -7.89 -5.48 -23.45
N TYR A 227 -8.43 -6.31 -22.55
CA TYR A 227 -8.50 -5.99 -21.12
C TYR A 227 -7.13 -6.01 -20.43
N PHE A 228 -6.22 -6.89 -20.86
CA PHE A 228 -4.91 -7.08 -20.23
C PHE A 228 -3.78 -6.31 -20.91
N SER A 229 -3.95 -5.92 -22.17
CA SER A 229 -2.93 -5.19 -22.93
C SER A 229 -2.55 -3.86 -22.29
N GLY A 230 -3.54 -3.10 -21.79
CA GLY A 230 -3.32 -1.86 -21.05
C GLY A 230 -2.53 -2.08 -19.76
N LYS A 231 -2.91 -3.09 -18.96
CA LYS A 231 -2.19 -3.45 -17.72
C LYS A 231 -0.75 -3.86 -18.00
N TYR A 232 -0.53 -4.67 -19.03
CA TYR A 232 0.81 -5.06 -19.48
C TYR A 232 1.64 -3.85 -19.93
N ALA A 233 1.05 -2.94 -20.71
CA ALA A 233 1.72 -1.73 -21.17
C ALA A 233 2.15 -0.84 -19.99
N THR A 234 1.29 -0.69 -18.97
CA THR A 234 1.64 0.01 -17.73
C THR A 234 2.80 -0.65 -17.00
N ILE A 235 2.74 -1.97 -16.74
CA ILE A 235 3.84 -2.69 -16.07
C ILE A 235 5.14 -2.52 -16.85
N LYS A 236 5.10 -2.68 -18.17
CA LYS A 236 6.28 -2.55 -19.03
C LYS A 236 6.86 -1.13 -18.98
N TYR A 237 6.02 -0.10 -19.14
CA TYR A 237 6.44 1.31 -19.05
C TYR A 237 7.13 1.60 -17.73
N ASN A 238 6.59 1.10 -16.62
CA ASN A 238 7.14 1.32 -15.28
C ASN A 238 8.54 0.71 -15.13
N VAL A 239 8.74 -0.53 -15.62
CA VAL A 239 10.07 -1.16 -15.58
C VAL A 239 11.04 -0.44 -16.52
N ASP A 240 10.61 -0.08 -17.73
CA ASP A 240 11.45 0.65 -18.68
C ASP A 240 11.88 2.02 -18.11
N LEU A 241 10.98 2.73 -17.41
CA LEU A 241 11.28 4.00 -16.73
C LEU A 241 12.38 3.84 -15.68
N MET A 242 12.26 2.81 -14.84
CA MET A 242 13.26 2.51 -13.81
C MET A 242 14.60 2.07 -14.41
N TYR A 243 14.56 1.24 -15.45
CA TYR A 243 15.78 0.77 -16.12
C TYR A 243 16.51 1.91 -16.82
N LYS A 244 15.77 2.88 -17.37
CA LYS A 244 16.36 4.10 -17.91
C LYS A 244 17.13 4.87 -16.83
N LEU A 245 16.56 5.06 -15.64
CA LEU A 245 17.30 5.69 -14.55
C LEU A 245 18.58 4.90 -14.21
N VAL A 246 18.49 3.58 -14.11
CA VAL A 246 19.69 2.77 -13.84
C VAL A 246 20.73 2.90 -14.95
N ASP A 247 20.31 2.92 -16.22
CA ASP A 247 21.21 3.11 -17.37
C ASP A 247 21.90 4.48 -17.33
N ASP A 248 21.16 5.54 -17.06
CA ASP A 248 21.70 6.90 -16.95
C ASP A 248 22.72 6.99 -15.80
N GLN A 249 22.41 6.40 -14.64
CA GLN A 249 23.34 6.36 -13.51
C GLN A 249 24.55 5.47 -13.78
N LEU A 250 24.36 4.30 -14.39
CA LEU A 250 25.45 3.40 -14.75
C LEU A 250 26.46 4.10 -15.68
N ALA A 251 25.98 4.87 -16.67
CA ALA A 251 26.82 5.63 -17.57
C ALA A 251 27.65 6.72 -16.86
N ILE A 252 27.12 7.31 -15.78
CA ILE A 252 27.85 8.27 -14.93
C ILE A 252 28.92 7.55 -14.12
N HIS A 253 28.56 6.44 -13.45
CA HIS A 253 29.47 5.67 -12.60
C HIS A 253 30.63 5.09 -13.42
N GLN A 254 30.38 4.56 -14.61
CA GLN A 254 31.44 4.04 -15.50
C GLN A 254 32.50 5.08 -15.86
N LYS A 255 32.17 6.39 -15.82
CA LYS A 255 33.11 7.48 -16.08
C LYS A 255 33.83 8.00 -14.84
N THR A 256 33.31 7.71 -13.65
CA THR A 256 33.71 8.37 -12.39
C THR A 256 34.22 7.40 -11.33
N VAL A 257 33.93 6.11 -11.46
CA VAL A 257 34.36 5.07 -10.52
C VAL A 257 35.88 5.03 -10.40
N ASP A 258 36.35 5.13 -9.16
CA ASP A 258 37.75 4.93 -8.82
C ASP A 258 37.98 3.47 -8.45
N TYR A 259 38.61 2.72 -9.35
CA TYR A 259 38.88 1.30 -9.12
C TYR A 259 40.11 1.02 -8.25
N ASP A 260 40.86 2.05 -7.85
CA ASP A 260 42.07 1.89 -7.05
C ASP A 260 41.76 1.86 -5.54
N THR A 261 40.52 2.20 -5.16
CA THR A 261 40.01 2.14 -3.78
C THR A 261 38.99 1.03 -3.59
N GLU A 262 38.98 0.42 -2.40
CA GLU A 262 37.97 -0.59 -2.04
C GLU A 262 36.64 0.02 -1.60
N ASP A 263 36.65 1.27 -1.14
CA ASP A 263 35.47 1.97 -0.64
C ASP A 263 34.48 2.26 -1.76
N ALA A 264 33.20 1.98 -1.55
CA ALA A 264 32.14 2.32 -2.49
C ALA A 264 31.08 3.15 -1.79
N SER A 265 30.59 4.18 -2.48
CA SER A 265 29.62 5.14 -1.92
C SER A 265 28.16 4.72 -2.10
N ASP A 266 27.90 3.81 -3.04
CA ASP A 266 26.60 3.24 -3.39
C ASP A 266 26.71 1.83 -4.01
N VAL A 267 25.55 1.20 -4.24
CA VAL A 267 25.45 -0.17 -4.78
C VAL A 267 26.00 -0.28 -6.21
N VAL A 268 25.76 0.71 -7.08
CA VAL A 268 26.23 0.67 -8.47
C VAL A 268 27.76 0.69 -8.50
N GLU A 269 28.37 1.61 -7.75
CA GLU A 269 29.83 1.67 -7.62
C GLU A 269 30.42 0.36 -7.07
N ALA A 270 29.85 -0.14 -5.96
CA ALA A 270 30.30 -1.38 -5.33
C ALA A 270 30.21 -2.58 -6.29
N TYR A 271 29.14 -2.64 -7.09
CA TYR A 271 28.92 -3.72 -8.04
C TYR A 271 29.89 -3.66 -9.21
N LEU A 272 30.18 -2.46 -9.74
CA LEU A 272 31.19 -2.28 -10.79
C LEU A 272 32.59 -2.69 -10.30
N LYS A 273 32.95 -2.33 -9.07
CA LYS A 273 34.22 -2.76 -8.46
C LYS A 273 34.28 -4.28 -8.29
N GLU A 274 33.19 -4.91 -7.84
CA GLU A 274 33.12 -6.37 -7.70
C GLU A 274 33.19 -7.09 -9.06
N MET A 275 32.53 -6.55 -10.11
CA MET A 275 32.66 -7.04 -11.48
C MET A 275 34.13 -7.01 -11.94
N LYS A 276 34.83 -5.88 -11.72
CA LYS A 276 36.25 -5.73 -12.07
C LYS A 276 37.13 -6.72 -11.32
N LYS A 277 36.91 -6.92 -10.02
CA LYS A 277 37.64 -7.93 -9.20
C LYS A 277 37.48 -9.36 -9.72
N ARG A 278 36.40 -9.63 -10.45
CA ARG A 278 36.07 -10.95 -11.02
C ARG A 278 36.39 -11.06 -12.51
N GLU A 279 37.04 -10.06 -13.10
CA GLU A 279 37.56 -10.13 -14.47
C GLU A 279 38.48 -11.36 -14.60
N GLY A 280 38.10 -12.30 -15.46
CA GLY A 280 38.80 -13.57 -15.66
C GLY A 280 38.11 -14.81 -15.07
N GLN A 281 37.05 -14.65 -14.27
CA GLN A 281 36.15 -15.74 -13.90
C GLN A 281 35.06 -15.91 -14.96
N PRO A 282 34.57 -17.14 -15.23
CA PRO A 282 33.40 -17.35 -16.10
C PRO A 282 32.22 -16.49 -15.64
N ASP A 283 31.61 -15.78 -16.59
CA ASP A 283 30.47 -14.87 -16.38
C ASP A 283 30.67 -13.87 -15.22
N PHE A 284 31.92 -13.46 -14.93
CA PHE A 284 32.27 -12.59 -13.80
C PHE A 284 31.72 -13.09 -12.45
N GLY A 285 31.59 -14.41 -12.27
CA GLY A 285 30.98 -15.00 -11.08
C GLY A 285 29.46 -14.75 -10.96
N GLY A 286 28.79 -14.48 -12.07
CA GLY A 286 27.36 -14.16 -12.15
C GLY A 286 27.04 -12.67 -11.98
N PHE A 287 28.05 -11.79 -11.91
CA PHE A 287 27.87 -10.35 -11.83
C PHE A 287 27.74 -9.75 -13.23
N GLU A 288 26.51 -9.49 -13.65
CA GLU A 288 26.17 -8.96 -14.99
C GLU A 288 25.42 -7.62 -14.86
N ILE A 289 25.41 -6.83 -15.95
CA ILE A 289 24.70 -5.53 -15.96
C ILE A 289 23.18 -5.69 -15.82
N ASP A 290 22.55 -6.69 -16.45
CA ASP A 290 21.10 -6.92 -16.30
C ASP A 290 20.73 -7.38 -14.87
N GLN A 291 21.65 -8.08 -14.20
CA GLN A 291 21.52 -8.41 -12.79
C GLN A 291 21.62 -7.16 -11.91
N LEU A 292 22.57 -6.25 -12.18
CA LEU A 292 22.67 -4.96 -11.49
C LEU A 292 21.40 -4.12 -11.66
N LYS A 293 20.89 -3.98 -12.91
CA LYS A 293 19.65 -3.26 -13.19
C LYS A 293 18.48 -3.77 -12.37
N SER A 294 18.34 -5.09 -12.33
CA SER A 294 17.27 -5.74 -11.58
C SER A 294 17.46 -5.60 -10.06
N ILE A 295 18.69 -5.61 -9.56
CA ILE A 295 18.99 -5.33 -8.15
C ILE A 295 18.61 -3.90 -7.78
N CYS A 296 19.01 -2.91 -8.58
CA CYS A 296 18.69 -1.51 -8.31
C CYS A 296 17.17 -1.27 -8.33
N PHE A 297 16.47 -1.88 -9.29
CA PHE A 297 15.00 -1.84 -9.34
C PHE A 297 14.36 -2.51 -8.13
N ASP A 298 14.84 -3.69 -7.71
CA ASP A 298 14.36 -4.39 -6.52
C ASP A 298 14.56 -3.57 -5.24
N LEU A 299 15.76 -2.98 -5.07
CA LEU A 299 16.09 -2.13 -3.93
C LEU A 299 15.19 -0.90 -3.87
N TRP A 300 15.03 -0.19 -4.99
CA TRP A 300 14.22 1.03 -5.05
C TRP A 300 12.75 0.74 -4.72
N ILE A 301 12.14 -0.28 -5.32
CA ILE A 301 10.75 -0.66 -5.00
C ILE A 301 10.60 -1.03 -3.53
N ALA A 302 11.46 -1.94 -3.04
CA ALA A 302 11.33 -2.50 -1.72
C ALA A 302 11.56 -1.43 -0.63
N GLY A 303 12.59 -0.60 -0.78
CA GLY A 303 12.96 0.44 0.18
C GLY A 303 12.00 1.64 0.19
N MET A 304 11.39 1.96 -0.97
CA MET A 304 10.49 3.10 -1.12
C MET A 304 9.09 2.79 -0.58
N GLU A 305 8.37 1.89 -1.27
CA GLU A 305 6.93 1.72 -1.09
C GLU A 305 6.58 1.20 0.32
N THR A 306 7.39 0.28 0.86
CA THR A 306 7.07 -0.38 2.14
C THR A 306 7.28 0.54 3.34
N THR A 307 8.35 1.33 3.32
CA THR A 307 8.69 2.25 4.41
C THR A 307 7.72 3.43 4.45
N SER A 308 7.52 4.13 3.32
CA SER A 308 6.58 5.26 3.24
C SER A 308 5.17 4.86 3.68
N ASN A 309 4.64 3.75 3.14
CA ASN A 309 3.30 3.28 3.53
C ASN A 309 3.21 2.95 5.02
N THR A 310 4.27 2.41 5.65
CA THR A 310 4.24 2.16 7.10
C THR A 310 4.21 3.45 7.90
N ILE A 311 4.92 4.49 7.46
CA ILE A 311 4.87 5.83 8.08
C ILE A 311 3.45 6.41 7.92
N TYR A 312 2.86 6.30 6.73
CA TYR A 312 1.47 6.73 6.49
C TYR A 312 0.48 6.05 7.42
N TRP A 313 0.59 4.72 7.55
CA TRP A 313 -0.24 3.96 8.48
C TRP A 313 -0.04 4.39 9.92
N THR A 314 1.19 4.72 10.31
CA THR A 314 1.46 5.23 11.67
C THR A 314 0.71 6.52 11.88
N VAL A 315 0.85 7.46 10.94
CA VAL A 315 0.17 8.75 11.02
C VAL A 315 -1.35 8.56 11.11
N LEU A 316 -1.92 7.68 10.27
CA LEU A 316 -3.36 7.37 10.32
C LEU A 316 -3.81 6.76 11.66
N TYR A 317 -3.13 5.72 12.14
CA TYR A 317 -3.54 5.04 13.36
C TYR A 317 -3.43 5.94 14.59
N VAL A 318 -2.37 6.76 14.66
CA VAL A 318 -2.18 7.71 15.77
C VAL A 318 -3.20 8.85 15.70
N LEU A 319 -3.49 9.38 14.50
CA LEU A 319 -4.55 10.40 14.33
C LEU A 319 -5.95 9.91 14.68
N HIS A 320 -6.19 8.60 14.62
CA HIS A 320 -7.46 7.99 15.01
C HIS A 320 -7.54 7.63 16.49
N ASP A 321 -6.43 7.77 17.22
CA ASP A 321 -6.35 7.43 18.64
C ASP A 321 -5.64 8.55 19.41
N PRO A 322 -6.38 9.58 19.85
CA PRO A 322 -5.83 10.71 20.59
C PRO A 322 -5.13 10.31 21.89
N GLU A 323 -5.54 9.20 22.51
CA GLU A 323 -4.88 8.68 23.71
C GLU A 323 -3.48 8.15 23.38
N VAL A 324 -3.34 7.45 22.26
CA VAL A 324 -2.03 7.01 21.76
C VAL A 324 -1.16 8.21 21.38
N ALA A 325 -1.72 9.20 20.69
CA ALA A 325 -1.00 10.42 20.34
C ALA A 325 -0.48 11.14 21.59
N GLN A 326 -1.33 11.35 22.61
CA GLN A 326 -0.94 11.99 23.86
C GLN A 326 0.18 11.23 24.57
N LYS A 327 0.08 9.90 24.69
CA LYS A 327 1.14 9.09 25.33
C LYS A 327 2.47 9.16 24.57
N MET A 328 2.45 9.25 23.24
CA MET A 328 3.66 9.47 22.44
C MET A 328 4.29 10.83 22.73
N HIS A 329 3.49 11.89 22.77
CA HIS A 329 3.97 13.24 23.10
C HIS A 329 4.51 13.31 24.52
N ASP A 330 3.82 12.74 25.51
CA ASP A 330 4.28 12.68 26.90
C ASP A 330 5.64 11.98 27.03
N GLU A 331 5.85 10.89 26.29
CA GLU A 331 7.13 10.18 26.26
C GLU A 331 8.25 11.01 25.61
N LEU A 332 7.96 11.66 24.50
CA LEU A 332 8.91 12.55 23.80
C LEU A 332 9.28 13.76 24.66
N ASP A 333 8.32 14.42 25.28
CA ASP A 333 8.56 15.55 26.17
C ASP A 333 9.39 15.15 27.39
N LYS A 334 9.16 13.96 27.94
CA LYS A 334 9.90 13.45 29.08
C LYS A 334 11.37 13.12 28.75
N HIS A 335 11.62 12.48 27.61
CA HIS A 335 12.95 11.91 27.29
C HIS A 335 13.78 12.77 26.34
N ILE A 336 13.14 13.56 25.48
CA ILE A 336 13.79 14.47 24.53
C ILE A 336 13.77 15.90 25.07
N GLY A 337 12.62 16.35 25.57
CA GLY A 337 12.47 17.61 26.32
C GLY A 337 12.69 18.90 25.54
N GLY A 338 12.63 18.85 24.21
CA GLY A 338 12.84 20.03 23.36
C GLY A 338 12.75 19.75 21.86
N ASP A 339 13.19 20.71 21.06
CA ASP A 339 13.09 20.72 19.60
C ASP A 339 14.31 20.13 18.88
N ARG A 340 15.23 19.49 19.61
CA ARG A 340 16.36 18.80 18.99
C ARG A 340 15.88 17.65 18.11
N ILE A 341 16.66 17.32 17.10
CA ILE A 341 16.42 16.11 16.30
C ILE A 341 16.66 14.87 17.17
N VAL A 342 15.69 13.94 17.14
CA VAL A 342 15.77 12.62 17.76
C VAL A 342 16.72 11.75 16.95
N THR A 343 17.63 11.05 17.62
CA THR A 343 18.63 10.15 17.01
C THR A 343 18.37 8.69 17.43
N ILE A 344 19.07 7.73 16.83
CA ILE A 344 18.87 6.30 17.15
C ILE A 344 19.24 5.97 18.61
N ASP A 345 20.11 6.78 19.23
CA ASP A 345 20.52 6.62 20.63
C ASP A 345 19.35 6.86 21.59
N ASP A 346 18.37 7.67 21.19
CA ASP A 346 17.16 7.93 21.98
C ASP A 346 16.19 6.73 21.97
N LYS A 347 16.31 5.83 20.99
CA LYS A 347 15.36 4.73 20.77
C LYS A 347 15.16 3.84 22.00
N ALA A 348 16.20 3.63 22.80
CA ALA A 348 16.11 2.80 24.01
C ALA A 348 15.24 3.42 25.12
N ASN A 349 15.00 4.73 25.06
CA ASN A 349 14.19 5.45 26.05
C ASN A 349 12.74 5.71 25.59
N LEU A 350 12.44 5.49 24.30
CA LEU A 350 11.13 5.77 23.70
C LEU A 350 10.33 4.47 23.50
N ASN A 351 10.07 3.75 24.59
CA ASN A 351 9.44 2.43 24.55
C ASN A 351 8.02 2.45 23.97
N TYR A 352 7.20 3.44 24.34
CA TYR A 352 5.83 3.56 23.88
C TYR A 352 5.78 3.88 22.37
N LEU A 353 6.64 4.79 21.88
CA LEU A 353 6.76 5.09 20.46
C LEU A 353 7.17 3.85 19.65
N ASN A 354 8.13 3.06 20.14
CA ASN A 354 8.50 1.79 19.51
C ASN A 354 7.33 0.77 19.53
N ALA A 355 6.55 0.73 20.61
CA ALA A 355 5.37 -0.13 20.72
C ALA A 355 4.29 0.27 19.71
N VAL A 356 4.11 1.57 19.46
CA VAL A 356 3.25 2.10 18.40
C VAL A 356 3.73 1.63 17.02
N ILE A 357 5.01 1.80 16.70
CA ILE A 357 5.57 1.36 15.40
C ILE A 357 5.36 -0.15 15.20
N ASN A 358 5.64 -0.96 16.23
CA ASN A 358 5.45 -2.40 16.19
C ASN A 358 3.98 -2.79 15.96
N GLU A 359 3.04 -2.11 16.63
CA GLU A 359 1.61 -2.37 16.46
C GLU A 359 1.09 -1.92 15.09
N VAL A 360 1.60 -0.81 14.57
CA VAL A 360 1.29 -0.35 13.21
C VAL A 360 1.76 -1.38 12.19
N GLN A 361 3.00 -1.87 12.29
CA GLN A 361 3.50 -2.91 11.39
C GLN A 361 2.63 -4.18 11.45
N ARG A 362 2.19 -4.56 12.65
CA ARG A 362 1.27 -5.68 12.84
C ARG A 362 -0.07 -5.46 12.13
N LEU A 363 -0.66 -4.28 12.30
CA LEU A 363 -2.02 -3.97 11.84
C LEU A 363 -2.13 -3.61 10.37
N ALA A 364 -1.22 -2.76 9.89
CA ALA A 364 -1.13 -2.38 8.49
C ALA A 364 -0.93 -3.62 7.63
N ASN A 365 -0.10 -4.57 8.11
CA ASN A 365 0.11 -5.88 7.49
C ASN A 365 0.32 -5.75 5.97
N LEU A 366 1.25 -4.87 5.58
CA LEU A 366 1.43 -4.41 4.19
C LEU A 366 1.59 -5.55 3.18
N LEU A 367 2.22 -6.64 3.60
CA LEU A 367 2.40 -7.84 2.79
C LEU A 367 1.65 -9.01 3.45
N PRO A 368 0.31 -9.08 3.32
CA PRO A 368 -0.51 -10.04 4.06
C PRO A 368 -0.24 -11.49 3.65
N ASN A 369 0.27 -11.73 2.43
CA ASN A 369 0.70 -13.06 1.98
C ASN A 369 2.22 -13.29 2.15
N ASN A 370 2.93 -12.34 2.76
CA ASN A 370 4.39 -12.25 2.66
C ASN A 370 4.83 -12.29 1.17
N LEU A 371 6.12 -12.50 0.91
CA LEU A 371 6.56 -12.97 -0.40
C LEU A 371 6.46 -14.49 -0.45
N LEU A 372 6.00 -15.03 -1.58
CA LEU A 372 5.80 -16.47 -1.74
C LEU A 372 7.13 -17.22 -1.72
N HIS A 373 7.19 -18.35 -1.00
CA HIS A 373 8.31 -19.28 -1.05
C HIS A 373 7.94 -20.51 -1.87
N THR A 374 8.93 -21.24 -2.38
CA THR A 374 8.73 -22.61 -2.87
C THR A 374 9.68 -23.59 -2.21
N THR A 375 9.23 -24.84 -2.09
CA THR A 375 10.07 -25.96 -1.65
C THR A 375 11.14 -26.27 -2.69
N THR A 376 12.39 -26.48 -2.26
CA THR A 376 13.52 -26.82 -3.16
C THR A 376 13.69 -28.33 -3.36
N LYS A 377 12.97 -29.13 -2.57
CA LYS A 377 12.92 -30.60 -2.60
C LYS A 377 11.60 -31.07 -2.00
N GLU A 378 11.32 -32.37 -2.06
CA GLU A 378 10.25 -32.94 -1.25
C GLU A 378 10.56 -32.74 0.24
N VAL A 379 9.55 -32.30 1.00
CA VAL A 379 9.61 -32.07 2.44
C VAL A 379 8.40 -32.68 3.12
N GLU A 380 8.48 -32.88 4.43
CA GLU A 380 7.35 -33.32 5.24
C GLU A 380 6.97 -32.21 6.22
N ILE A 381 5.68 -31.85 6.25
CA ILE A 381 5.14 -30.85 7.18
C ILE A 381 3.91 -31.47 7.83
N GLU A 382 3.91 -31.65 9.15
CA GLU A 382 2.78 -32.26 9.89
C GLU A 382 2.31 -33.61 9.31
N GLY A 383 3.26 -34.45 8.86
CA GLY A 383 2.97 -35.76 8.24
C GLY A 383 2.51 -35.70 6.78
N TYR A 384 2.35 -34.51 6.20
CA TYR A 384 2.05 -34.33 4.78
C TYR A 384 3.33 -34.29 3.95
N LYS A 385 3.41 -35.14 2.92
CA LYS A 385 4.49 -35.10 1.93
C LYS A 385 4.23 -34.00 0.91
N ILE A 386 5.01 -32.93 0.99
CA ILE A 386 4.91 -31.76 0.14
C ILE A 386 5.97 -31.86 -0.96
N PRO A 387 5.58 -31.97 -2.24
CA PRO A 387 6.53 -32.06 -3.36
C PRO A 387 7.43 -30.83 -3.47
N ALA A 388 8.54 -30.97 -4.19
CA ALA A 388 9.33 -29.83 -4.66
C ALA A 388 8.48 -28.85 -5.48
N ASP A 389 8.90 -27.59 -5.55
CA ASP A 389 8.23 -26.49 -6.26
C ASP A 389 6.80 -26.18 -5.77
N THR A 390 6.44 -26.63 -4.56
CA THR A 390 5.18 -26.27 -3.92
C THR A 390 5.32 -24.91 -3.26
N VAL A 391 4.36 -24.01 -3.50
CA VAL A 391 4.34 -22.68 -2.87
C VAL A 391 4.06 -22.82 -1.37
N ILE A 392 4.86 -22.19 -0.51
CA ILE A 392 4.64 -22.14 0.93
C ILE A 392 4.44 -20.69 1.36
N ILE A 393 3.39 -20.45 2.16
CA ILE A 393 3.05 -19.13 2.69
C ILE A 393 3.06 -19.17 4.21
N ALA A 394 3.87 -18.31 4.82
CA ALA A 394 3.83 -18.03 6.25
C ALA A 394 2.74 -16.98 6.53
N GLN A 395 1.59 -17.41 7.06
CA GLN A 395 0.45 -16.54 7.33
C GLN A 395 0.42 -16.08 8.78
N ILE A 396 1.30 -15.10 9.07
CA ILE A 396 1.56 -14.53 10.38
C ILE A 396 0.36 -13.70 10.91
N SER A 397 -0.40 -13.10 10.00
CA SER A 397 -1.51 -12.20 10.28
C SER A 397 -2.66 -12.91 11.02
N SER A 398 -2.74 -14.25 10.93
CA SER A 398 -3.78 -15.07 11.56
C SER A 398 -3.47 -15.52 13.00
N ILE A 399 -2.38 -15.03 13.59
CA ILE A 399 -1.86 -15.50 14.89
C ILE A 399 -2.29 -14.60 16.06
N PHE A 400 -2.47 -13.29 15.82
CA PHE A 400 -2.73 -12.33 16.89
C PHE A 400 -4.21 -12.28 17.31
N PRO A 401 -4.50 -12.25 18.64
CA PRO A 401 -5.87 -12.03 19.14
C PRO A 401 -6.32 -10.58 18.92
N GLU A 402 -7.64 -10.38 18.78
CA GLU A 402 -8.25 -9.08 18.43
C GLU A 402 -7.52 -8.38 17.26
N PRO A 403 -7.42 -9.04 16.09
CA PRO A 403 -6.47 -8.67 15.03
C PRO A 403 -6.68 -7.28 14.45
N TYR A 404 -7.86 -6.68 14.63
CA TYR A 404 -8.24 -5.35 14.11
C TYR A 404 -8.05 -4.20 15.11
N LYS A 405 -7.74 -4.50 16.39
CA LYS A 405 -7.63 -3.47 17.42
C LYS A 405 -6.23 -2.89 17.45
N PHE A 406 -6.11 -1.56 17.33
CA PHE A 406 -4.87 -0.82 17.60
C PHE A 406 -4.64 -0.76 19.10
N LYS A 407 -3.60 -1.47 19.54
CA LYS A 407 -3.24 -1.58 20.96
C LYS A 407 -1.72 -1.65 21.12
N PRO A 408 -1.01 -0.51 21.14
CA PRO A 408 0.43 -0.47 21.39
C PRO A 408 0.87 -1.25 22.62
N GLU A 409 0.03 -1.29 23.67
CA GLU A 409 0.26 -2.02 24.91
C GLU A 409 0.46 -3.54 24.72
N ARG A 410 0.16 -4.12 23.54
CA ARG A 410 0.55 -5.50 23.23
C ARG A 410 2.05 -5.72 23.32
N HIS A 411 2.82 -4.69 22.97
CA HIS A 411 4.28 -4.72 22.86
C HIS A 411 4.99 -4.21 24.13
N LEU A 412 4.25 -4.02 25.23
CA LEU A 412 4.80 -3.54 26.49
C LEU A 412 4.60 -4.59 27.59
N ASP A 413 5.56 -4.64 28.53
CA ASP A 413 5.40 -5.36 29.79
C ASP A 413 4.69 -4.50 30.85
N GLU A 414 4.46 -5.07 32.04
CA GLU A 414 3.77 -4.39 33.15
C GLU A 414 4.52 -3.14 33.66
N ASN A 415 5.81 -3.01 33.36
CA ASN A 415 6.64 -1.86 33.73
C ASN A 415 6.76 -0.83 32.60
N GLY A 416 6.11 -1.06 31.45
CA GLY A 416 6.21 -0.18 30.28
C GLY A 416 7.47 -0.37 29.44
N ASN A 417 8.22 -1.48 29.63
CA ASN A 417 9.34 -1.81 28.75
C ASN A 417 8.86 -2.56 27.52
N LEU A 418 9.59 -2.43 26.41
CA LEU A 418 9.32 -3.21 25.20
C LEU A 418 9.44 -4.71 25.45
N LYS A 419 8.37 -5.43 25.18
CA LYS A 419 8.32 -6.89 25.18
C LYS A 419 8.71 -7.43 23.80
N LYS A 420 9.55 -8.46 23.77
CA LYS A 420 9.82 -9.22 22.55
C LYS A 420 8.61 -10.11 22.22
N ILE A 421 8.03 -9.91 21.05
CA ILE A 421 6.97 -10.77 20.48
C ILE A 421 7.55 -11.43 19.23
N GLU A 422 7.73 -12.76 19.26
CA GLU A 422 8.36 -13.47 18.15
C GLU A 422 7.44 -13.52 16.93
N GLU A 423 6.14 -13.64 17.16
CA GLU A 423 5.09 -13.69 16.15
C GLU A 423 5.01 -12.38 15.34
N LEU A 424 5.58 -11.28 15.83
CA LEU A 424 5.66 -10.03 15.08
C LEU A 424 6.82 -10.10 14.09
N SER A 425 6.55 -10.64 12.89
CA SER A 425 7.56 -10.77 11.83
C SER A 425 7.17 -10.04 10.54
N PRO A 426 7.03 -8.69 10.55
CA PRO A 426 6.71 -7.90 9.35
C PRO A 426 7.79 -7.97 8.27
N PHE A 427 9.00 -8.37 8.64
CA PHE A 427 10.15 -8.56 7.75
C PHE A 427 10.36 -10.02 7.33
N SER A 428 9.37 -10.89 7.59
CA SER A 428 9.48 -12.36 7.47
C SER A 428 10.53 -12.96 8.43
N VAL A 429 10.84 -14.24 8.27
CA VAL A 429 11.86 -14.97 9.04
C VAL A 429 12.69 -15.90 8.16
N GLY A 430 13.82 -16.38 8.70
CA GLY A 430 14.65 -17.38 8.05
C GLY A 430 15.57 -16.84 6.95
N LYS A 431 16.03 -17.71 6.05
CA LYS A 431 17.11 -17.38 5.09
C LYS A 431 16.76 -16.27 4.09
N ARG A 432 15.46 -16.04 3.85
CA ARG A 432 14.91 -15.04 2.93
C ARG A 432 14.32 -13.82 3.65
N GLN A 433 14.58 -13.65 4.95
CA GLN A 433 14.19 -12.46 5.71
C GLN A 433 14.63 -11.17 5.01
N CYS A 434 13.87 -10.10 5.18
CA CYS A 434 14.14 -8.82 4.52
C CYS A 434 15.59 -8.37 4.75
N PRO A 435 16.39 -8.13 3.69
CA PRO A 435 17.75 -7.63 3.85
C PRO A 435 17.78 -6.18 4.35
N GLY A 436 16.70 -5.42 4.15
CA GLY A 436 16.57 -4.02 4.55
C GLY A 436 16.00 -3.80 5.95
N GLU A 437 15.76 -4.84 6.77
CA GLU A 437 15.10 -4.70 8.08
C GLU A 437 15.79 -3.66 8.98
N GLY A 438 17.12 -3.68 9.07
CA GLY A 438 17.87 -2.74 9.90
C GLY A 438 17.68 -1.29 9.47
N LEU A 439 17.69 -1.04 8.16
CA LEU A 439 17.44 0.28 7.58
C LEU A 439 16.00 0.72 7.79
N ALA A 440 15.02 -0.13 7.43
CA ALA A 440 13.60 0.19 7.58
C ALA A 440 13.24 0.52 9.03
N ARG A 441 13.71 -0.25 10.02
CA ARG A 441 13.45 0.06 11.45
C ARG A 441 14.06 1.40 11.87
N MET A 442 15.22 1.78 11.33
CA MET A 442 15.85 3.06 11.58
C MET A 442 15.06 4.20 10.95
N GLU A 443 14.65 4.06 9.69
CA GLU A 443 13.80 5.04 8.99
C GLU A 443 12.48 5.24 9.72
N LEU A 444 11.73 4.16 10.00
CA LEU A 444 10.46 4.24 10.72
C LEU A 444 10.61 4.99 12.04
N PHE A 445 11.59 4.61 12.85
CA PHE A 445 11.84 5.27 14.12
C PHE A 445 12.17 6.76 13.94
N LEU A 446 13.14 7.10 13.09
CA LEU A 446 13.63 8.48 12.96
C LEU A 446 12.59 9.40 12.31
N PHE A 447 11.87 8.95 11.27
CA PHE A 447 10.81 9.74 10.66
C PHE A 447 9.66 9.97 11.63
N ILE A 448 9.17 8.91 12.29
CA ILE A 448 8.00 9.00 13.18
C ILE A 448 8.35 9.81 14.44
N ALA A 449 9.46 9.49 15.12
CA ALA A 449 9.85 10.19 16.33
C ALA A 449 10.07 11.69 16.06
N ASN A 450 10.76 12.05 14.98
CA ASN A 450 10.97 13.46 14.68
C ASN A 450 9.71 14.17 14.16
N LEU A 451 8.82 13.49 13.43
CA LEU A 451 7.55 14.09 13.02
C LEU A 451 6.72 14.49 14.26
N TYR A 452 6.53 13.56 15.21
CA TYR A 452 5.75 13.82 16.42
C TYR A 452 6.48 14.67 17.47
N ASN A 453 7.82 14.69 17.48
CA ASN A 453 8.57 15.59 18.36
C ASN A 453 8.48 17.06 17.89
N GLN A 454 8.30 17.29 16.58
CA GLN A 454 8.34 18.64 15.99
C GLN A 454 6.95 19.22 15.73
N PHE A 455 5.93 18.37 15.64
CA PHE A 455 4.57 18.75 15.27
C PHE A 455 3.54 18.00 16.10
N GLU A 456 2.53 18.74 16.56
CA GLU A 456 1.24 18.16 16.91
C GLU A 456 0.42 18.06 15.63
N LEU A 457 0.06 16.83 15.24
CA LEU A 457 -0.84 16.60 14.13
C LEU A 457 -2.26 16.66 14.70
N PRO A 458 -3.07 17.68 14.38
CA PRO A 458 -4.39 17.78 14.98
C PRO A 458 -5.28 16.64 14.46
N ASP A 459 -6.28 16.31 15.28
CA ASP A 459 -7.39 15.45 14.91
C ASP A 459 -7.87 15.78 13.49
N PHE A 460 -8.36 14.77 12.80
CA PHE A 460 -8.95 14.89 11.47
C PHE A 460 -10.02 16.00 11.45
N ILE A 461 -9.62 17.23 11.18
CA ILE A 461 -10.53 18.34 11.01
C ILE A 461 -11.20 18.07 9.69
N ASN A 462 -12.45 17.60 9.76
CA ASN A 462 -13.67 18.32 9.39
C ASN A 462 -13.62 19.28 8.18
N ASP A 463 -12.57 19.32 7.37
CA ASP A 463 -12.50 20.07 6.13
C ASP A 463 -12.59 19.06 4.98
N LEU A 464 -13.80 19.02 4.41
CA LEU A 464 -14.17 18.39 3.14
C LEU A 464 -13.14 18.68 2.06
N ASN A 465 -12.10 17.85 1.87
CA ASN A 465 -11.23 18.13 0.72
C ASN A 465 -10.79 17.00 -0.19
N VAL A 466 -10.72 15.72 0.22
CA VAL A 466 -10.46 14.65 -0.76
C VAL A 466 -11.24 13.37 -0.46
N GLN A 467 -11.13 12.84 0.76
CA GLN A 467 -11.73 11.56 1.12
C GLN A 467 -13.26 11.58 1.13
N GLN A 468 -13.87 12.65 1.66
CA GLN A 468 -15.32 12.81 1.64
C GLN A 468 -15.85 12.97 0.21
N LYS A 469 -15.15 13.66 -0.69
CA LYS A 469 -15.51 13.76 -2.12
C LYS A 469 -15.55 12.37 -2.77
N THR A 470 -14.58 11.50 -2.43
CA THR A 470 -14.54 10.11 -2.90
C THR A 470 -15.66 9.26 -2.32
N ILE A 471 -16.00 9.43 -1.03
CA ILE A 471 -17.11 8.74 -0.37
C ILE A 471 -18.45 9.16 -0.98
N PHE A 472 -18.71 10.46 -1.11
CA PHE A 472 -19.93 10.98 -1.75
C PHE A 472 -20.06 10.48 -3.19
N ARG A 473 -18.96 10.52 -3.96
CA ARG A 473 -18.92 10.01 -5.34
C ARG A 473 -19.14 8.49 -5.41
N SER A 474 -18.63 7.74 -4.43
CA SER A 474 -18.82 6.28 -4.34
C SER A 474 -20.27 5.91 -4.02
N ILE A 475 -20.91 6.57 -3.04
CA ILE A 475 -22.33 6.37 -2.71
C ILE A 475 -23.21 6.71 -3.91
N TRP A 476 -22.94 7.84 -4.57
CA TRP A 476 -23.74 8.32 -5.69
C TRP A 476 -23.62 7.43 -6.92
N ASN A 477 -22.40 6.98 -7.24
CA ASN A 477 -22.13 6.12 -8.39
C ASN A 477 -22.42 4.64 -8.12
N ASN A 478 -22.85 4.26 -6.91
CA ASN A 478 -23.20 2.88 -6.59
C ASN A 478 -24.50 2.49 -7.33
N PRO A 479 -24.46 1.53 -8.28
CA PRO A 479 -25.64 1.13 -9.03
C PRO A 479 -26.61 0.26 -8.22
N GLU A 480 -26.21 -0.22 -7.04
CA GLU A 480 -27.03 -1.10 -6.18
C GLU A 480 -27.89 -0.35 -5.17
N LEU A 481 -27.69 0.96 -4.97
CA LEU A 481 -28.51 1.80 -4.09
C LEU A 481 -29.63 2.49 -4.88
N SER A 482 -30.85 2.46 -4.36
CA SER A 482 -31.93 3.32 -4.84
C SER A 482 -31.64 4.79 -4.53
N LEU A 483 -32.31 5.71 -5.24
CA LEU A 483 -32.13 7.14 -5.04
C LEU A 483 -32.42 7.56 -3.58
N ASN A 484 -33.45 6.98 -2.96
CA ASN A 484 -33.81 7.29 -1.57
C ASN A 484 -32.77 6.80 -0.56
N GLU A 485 -32.13 5.65 -0.82
CA GLU A 485 -31.05 5.13 0.03
C GLU A 485 -29.77 5.96 -0.13
N LYS A 486 -29.47 6.45 -1.35
CA LYS A 486 -28.37 7.39 -1.58
C LYS A 486 -28.57 8.68 -0.79
N ILE A 487 -29.78 9.23 -0.83
CA ILE A 487 -30.14 10.46 -0.09
C ILE A 487 -30.02 10.23 1.42
N ALA A 488 -30.56 9.14 1.95
CA ALA A 488 -30.47 8.83 3.38
C ALA A 488 -29.01 8.69 3.88
N CYS A 489 -28.15 8.00 3.11
CA CYS A 489 -26.72 7.90 3.44
C CYS A 489 -26.01 9.26 3.40
N MET A 490 -26.41 10.14 2.49
CA MET A 490 -25.83 11.48 2.37
C MET A 490 -26.26 12.39 3.51
N ASP A 491 -27.52 12.33 3.92
CA ASP A 491 -28.06 13.12 5.03
C ASP A 491 -27.39 12.73 6.36
N GLU A 492 -27.21 11.43 6.59
CA GLU A 492 -26.51 10.91 7.78
C GLU A 492 -25.02 11.33 7.83
N LEU A 493 -24.37 11.45 6.67
CA LEU A 493 -23.00 11.96 6.53
C LEU A 493 -22.94 13.47 6.78
N MET A 494 -23.91 14.22 6.28
CA MET A 494 -23.98 15.67 6.42
C MET A 494 -24.27 16.09 7.87
N ASP A 495 -25.10 15.36 8.60
CA ASP A 495 -25.41 15.66 10.01
C ASP A 495 -24.21 15.56 10.95
N LYS A 496 -23.17 14.82 10.54
CA LYS A 496 -21.92 14.64 11.31
C LYS A 496 -20.89 15.76 11.07
N LEU A 497 -21.12 16.68 10.13
CA LEU A 497 -20.19 17.79 9.81
C LEU A 497 -20.46 19.05 10.66
N THR A 498 -19.41 19.82 10.94
CA THR A 498 -19.54 21.11 11.63
C THR A 498 -20.30 22.13 10.77
N LEU A 499 -20.96 23.09 11.41
CA LEU A 499 -21.69 24.16 10.72
C LEU A 499 -20.79 25.00 9.80
N GLU A 500 -19.53 25.23 10.20
CA GLU A 500 -18.54 25.97 9.40
C GLU A 500 -18.16 25.21 8.12
N THR A 501 -17.98 23.89 8.24
CA THR A 501 -17.72 22.97 7.13
C THR A 501 -18.88 22.94 6.13
N LYS A 502 -20.12 22.88 6.64
CA LYS A 502 -21.34 22.94 5.82
C LYS A 502 -21.40 24.23 5.01
N ILE A 503 -20.98 25.36 5.57
CA ILE A 503 -20.97 26.67 4.90
C ILE A 503 -19.89 26.75 3.80
N LYS A 504 -18.65 26.32 4.07
CA LYS A 504 -17.55 26.34 3.08
C LYS A 504 -17.85 25.47 1.85
N TYR A 505 -18.44 24.29 2.05
CA TYR A 505 -18.86 23.40 0.96
C TYR A 505 -19.88 24.06 0.02
N ARG A 506 -20.88 24.73 0.61
CA ARG A 506 -21.95 25.41 -0.12
C ARG A 506 -21.40 26.52 -1.02
N SER A 507 -20.48 27.34 -0.50
CA SER A 507 -19.85 28.42 -1.26
C SER A 507 -18.97 27.91 -2.41
N TRP A 508 -18.13 26.90 -2.16
CA TRP A 508 -17.27 26.31 -3.20
C TRP A 508 -18.08 25.69 -4.34
N ARG A 509 -19.17 24.99 -4.01
CA ARG A 509 -20.01 24.31 -5.01
C ARG A 509 -20.77 25.29 -5.90
N PHE A 510 -21.31 26.36 -5.30
CA PHE A 510 -22.00 27.42 -6.04
C PHE A 510 -21.10 28.12 -7.08
N GLU A 511 -19.82 28.29 -6.77
CA GLU A 511 -18.85 28.87 -7.70
C GLU A 511 -18.41 27.90 -8.81
N HIS A 512 -18.30 26.60 -8.51
CA HIS A 512 -17.85 25.59 -9.48
C HIS A 512 -18.95 25.15 -10.47
N ASP A 513 -20.20 25.02 -10.01
CA ASP A 513 -21.31 24.51 -10.82
C ASP A 513 -21.98 25.58 -11.71
N LYS A 514 -21.59 26.85 -11.60
CA LYS A 514 -22.05 27.94 -12.50
C LYS A 514 -21.71 27.65 -13.98
N SER A 515 -20.52 27.09 -14.23
CA SER A 515 -20.11 26.66 -15.59
C SER A 515 -20.90 25.44 -16.11
N THR A 516 -21.38 24.60 -15.19
CA THR A 516 -22.20 23.42 -15.50
C THR A 516 -23.65 23.83 -15.79
N ILE A 517 -24.16 24.85 -15.09
CA ILE A 517 -25.47 25.47 -15.36
C ILE A 517 -25.49 26.12 -16.73
N ASP A 518 -24.45 26.88 -17.09
CA ASP A 518 -24.37 27.52 -18.41
C ASP A 518 -24.32 26.47 -19.54
N LYS A 519 -23.55 25.39 -19.38
CA LYS A 519 -23.51 24.27 -20.32
C LYS A 519 -24.82 23.49 -20.40
N PHE A 520 -25.55 23.38 -19.28
CA PHE A 520 -26.87 22.77 -19.26
C PHE A 520 -27.91 23.63 -19.98
N LEU A 521 -27.87 24.95 -19.76
CA LEU A 521 -28.74 25.93 -20.43
C LEU A 521 -28.51 25.92 -21.95
N GLU A 522 -27.26 25.94 -22.42
CA GLU A 522 -26.93 25.93 -23.86
C GLU A 522 -27.53 24.75 -24.63
N LYS A 523 -27.80 23.62 -23.96
CA LYS A 523 -28.40 22.42 -24.57
C LYS A 523 -29.92 22.38 -24.55
N GLN A 524 -30.58 23.30 -23.83
CA GLN A 524 -32.05 23.40 -23.81
C GLN A 524 -32.58 24.29 -24.93
N GLN A 525 -33.88 24.18 -25.23
CA GLN A 525 -34.53 25.05 -26.21
C GLN A 525 -34.55 26.51 -25.73
N PRO A 526 -34.42 27.52 -26.61
CA PRO A 526 -34.33 28.93 -26.23
C PRO A 526 -35.45 29.40 -25.29
N GLU A 527 -36.66 28.91 -25.50
CA GLU A 527 -37.83 29.22 -24.68
C GLU A 527 -37.67 28.68 -23.25
N LEU A 528 -37.10 27.49 -23.11
CA LEU A 528 -36.79 26.90 -21.81
C LEU A 528 -35.61 27.61 -21.13
N GLN A 529 -34.61 28.06 -21.88
CA GLN A 529 -33.48 28.81 -21.32
C GLN A 529 -33.94 30.11 -20.65
N VAL A 530 -34.90 30.81 -21.26
CA VAL A 530 -35.50 32.02 -20.70
C VAL A 530 -36.26 31.70 -19.41
N VAL A 531 -37.08 30.65 -19.40
CA VAL A 531 -37.83 30.21 -18.21
C VAL A 531 -36.89 29.79 -17.08
N ILE A 532 -35.83 29.03 -17.39
CA ILE A 532 -34.85 28.59 -16.39
C ILE A 532 -34.09 29.78 -15.82
N ARG A 533 -33.62 30.72 -16.66
CA ARG A 533 -32.93 31.94 -16.18
C ARG A 533 -33.84 32.84 -15.33
N GLN A 534 -35.08 33.05 -15.76
CA GLN A 534 -36.06 33.82 -14.98
C GLN A 534 -36.40 33.15 -13.65
N THR A 535 -36.48 31.82 -13.63
CA THR A 535 -36.67 31.07 -12.37
C THR A 535 -35.46 31.26 -11.47
N LEU A 536 -34.24 31.13 -12.01
CA LEU A 536 -32.99 31.33 -11.26
C LEU A 536 -32.89 32.73 -10.63
N ASP A 537 -33.32 33.75 -11.39
CA ASP A 537 -33.27 35.16 -10.97
C ASP A 537 -34.43 35.55 -10.02
N SER A 538 -35.54 34.81 -10.02
CA SER A 538 -36.75 35.14 -9.23
C SER A 538 -36.94 34.31 -7.96
N THR A 539 -36.26 33.17 -7.85
CA THR A 539 -36.33 32.33 -6.66
C THR A 539 -35.37 32.83 -5.59
N ASN A 540 -35.90 33.14 -4.41
CA ASN A 540 -35.09 33.54 -3.24
C ASN A 540 -34.36 32.36 -2.59
N SER A 541 -34.59 31.12 -3.06
CA SER A 541 -33.94 29.91 -2.59
C SER A 541 -33.69 28.93 -3.75
N LEU A 542 -32.58 28.20 -3.70
CA LEU A 542 -32.28 27.14 -4.67
C LEU A 542 -33.30 26.00 -4.61
N GLU A 543 -33.91 25.74 -3.44
CA GLU A 543 -34.95 24.72 -3.29
C GLU A 543 -36.19 25.00 -4.15
N ASP A 544 -36.63 26.27 -4.18
CA ASP A 544 -37.77 26.69 -5.03
C ASP A 544 -37.40 26.63 -6.52
N PHE A 545 -36.15 26.94 -6.85
CA PHE A 545 -35.61 26.76 -8.20
C PHE A 545 -35.68 25.29 -8.62
N TYR A 546 -35.17 24.36 -7.83
CA TYR A 546 -35.16 22.94 -8.16
C TYR A 546 -36.56 22.31 -8.21
N LYS A 547 -37.47 22.67 -7.30
CA LYS A 547 -38.87 22.21 -7.36
C LYS A 547 -39.52 22.62 -8.67
N THR A 548 -39.28 23.86 -9.09
CA THR A 548 -39.76 24.37 -10.38
C THR A 548 -39.10 23.62 -11.55
N MET A 549 -37.80 23.33 -11.47
CA MET A 549 -37.07 22.59 -12.49
C MET A 549 -37.48 21.11 -12.61
N LEU A 550 -37.85 20.46 -11.51
CA LEU A 550 -38.38 19.08 -11.51
C LEU A 550 -39.75 18.99 -12.19
N VAL A 551 -40.59 20.01 -12.04
CA VAL A 551 -41.85 20.12 -12.78
C VAL A 551 -41.59 20.27 -14.29
N LEU A 552 -40.51 20.97 -14.67
CA LEU A 552 -40.10 21.17 -16.05
C LEU A 552 -39.28 20.01 -16.63
N GLN A 553 -38.83 19.05 -15.80
CA GLN A 553 -37.96 17.93 -16.17
C GLN A 553 -38.44 17.10 -17.38
N PRO A 554 -39.75 16.82 -17.55
CA PRO A 554 -40.21 16.08 -18.72
C PRO A 554 -39.88 16.76 -20.05
N SER A 555 -39.76 18.09 -20.02
CA SER A 555 -39.53 18.98 -21.17
C SER A 555 -38.04 19.19 -21.49
N PHE A 556 -37.12 18.67 -20.67
CA PHE A 556 -35.68 18.78 -20.91
C PHE A 556 -35.21 17.85 -22.03
N LYS A 557 -34.36 18.39 -22.90
CA LYS A 557 -33.81 17.66 -24.06
C LYS A 557 -32.73 16.66 -23.65
N ASP A 558 -31.98 16.98 -22.59
CA ASP A 558 -30.91 16.15 -22.01
C ASP A 558 -31.20 15.92 -20.52
N LYS A 559 -31.93 14.84 -20.23
CA LYS A 559 -32.33 14.47 -18.87
C LYS A 559 -31.16 13.90 -18.05
N TYR A 560 -30.13 13.40 -18.72
CA TYR A 560 -28.93 12.85 -18.08
C TYR A 560 -28.11 13.96 -17.44
N LEU A 561 -27.89 15.06 -18.17
CA LEU A 561 -27.16 16.22 -17.64
C LEU A 561 -27.93 16.94 -16.52
N PHE A 562 -29.27 16.96 -16.58
CA PHE A 562 -30.08 17.47 -15.47
C PHE A 562 -29.94 16.61 -14.20
N ASN A 563 -29.89 15.28 -14.34
CA ASN A 563 -29.67 14.39 -13.21
C ASN A 563 -28.24 14.50 -12.64
N GLU A 564 -27.26 14.82 -13.49
CA GLU A 564 -25.88 15.12 -13.08
C GLU A 564 -25.79 16.45 -12.31
N PHE A 565 -26.59 17.44 -12.73
CA PHE A 565 -26.76 18.73 -12.05
C PHE A 565 -27.52 18.61 -10.71
N ALA A 566 -28.66 17.93 -10.70
CA ALA A 566 -29.53 17.77 -9.52
C ALA A 566 -28.93 16.87 -8.42
N ALA A 567 -27.93 16.05 -8.75
CA ALA A 567 -27.15 15.26 -7.80
C ALA A 567 -26.37 16.08 -6.75
N GLY A 568 -26.31 17.41 -6.92
CA GLY A 568 -25.35 18.26 -6.22
C GLY A 568 -25.80 18.98 -4.96
N GLU A 569 -27.09 19.16 -4.69
CA GLU A 569 -27.56 20.13 -3.71
C GLU A 569 -28.68 19.63 -2.79
N PHE A 570 -28.30 18.92 -1.72
CA PHE A 570 -29.17 18.76 -0.57
C PHE A 570 -28.50 19.42 0.66
N LEU A 571 -29.25 20.36 1.26
CA LEU A 571 -29.24 20.81 2.68
C LEU A 571 -28.51 22.13 3.06
N THR A 572 -29.32 23.15 3.41
CA THR A 572 -29.05 24.36 4.23
C THR A 572 -29.81 24.27 5.60
N HIS A 573 -29.52 24.89 6.77
CA HIS A 573 -29.17 26.29 7.14
C HIS A 573 -28.74 26.45 8.65
N GLU A 574 -28.28 27.67 9.04
CA GLU A 574 -28.23 28.35 10.38
C GLU A 574 -26.94 28.45 11.26
N SER A 575 -26.24 29.59 11.08
CA SER A 575 -25.73 30.64 12.03
C SER A 575 -24.91 30.40 13.34
N ARG A 576 -23.84 31.24 13.46
CA ARG A 576 -23.23 31.93 14.65
C ARG A 576 -22.03 31.35 15.45
N LYS A 577 -20.91 32.10 15.33
CA LYS A 577 -19.94 32.65 16.34
C LYS A 577 -18.88 31.77 17.07
N MET A 578 -17.61 32.20 16.91
CA MET A 578 -16.42 32.17 17.82
C MET A 578 -15.78 30.79 18.13
N THR A 579 -14.46 30.54 18.31
CA THR A 579 -13.25 31.36 18.60
C THR A 579 -11.94 30.55 18.38
N LYS A 580 -10.81 31.28 18.30
CA LYS A 580 -9.38 30.91 18.23
C LYS A 580 -8.87 29.66 18.99
N LYS A 581 -8.16 28.78 18.26
CA LYS A 581 -6.77 28.28 18.47
C LYS A 581 -6.32 27.64 17.14
N ALA A 582 -5.04 27.79 16.79
CA ALA A 582 -4.53 27.51 15.43
C ALA A 582 -4.42 25.99 15.18
N ASN A 583 -5.03 25.55 14.09
CA ASN A 583 -5.14 24.16 13.65
C ASN A 583 -4.36 23.96 12.33
N ALA A 584 -3.63 22.86 12.18
CA ALA A 584 -2.92 22.49 10.95
C ALA A 584 -3.52 21.22 10.30
N ILE A 585 -4.24 21.36 9.20
CA ILE A 585 -5.23 20.40 8.70
C ILE A 585 -4.70 19.52 7.55
N GLY A 586 -5.13 18.25 7.52
CA GLY A 586 -5.50 17.49 6.31
C GLY A 586 -4.41 16.63 5.66
N ILE A 587 -4.61 15.31 5.60
CA ILE A 587 -3.70 14.36 4.96
C ILE A 587 -4.43 13.58 3.85
N ASP A 588 -3.97 13.73 2.61
CA ASP A 588 -4.26 12.78 1.51
C ASP A 588 -3.08 11.82 1.42
N LEU A 589 -3.30 10.52 1.61
CA LEU A 589 -2.20 9.57 1.77
C LEU A 589 -1.90 8.75 0.52
N GLY A 590 -2.62 8.96 -0.58
CA GLY A 590 -2.30 8.34 -1.88
C GLY A 590 -2.01 6.83 -1.82
N THR A 591 -2.54 6.11 -0.81
CA THR A 591 -1.99 4.79 -0.45
C THR A 591 -2.35 3.78 -1.54
N THR A 592 -1.34 3.06 -2.02
CA THR A 592 -1.48 1.94 -2.96
C THR A 592 -2.34 0.80 -2.39
N TYR A 593 -2.53 0.77 -1.06
CA TYR A 593 -3.39 -0.16 -0.32
C TYR A 593 -4.64 0.57 0.20
N SER A 594 -5.60 0.77 -0.70
CA SER A 594 -6.86 1.51 -0.51
C SER A 594 -7.52 1.38 0.87
N ARG A 595 -7.36 2.38 1.75
CA ARG A 595 -8.32 2.65 2.85
C ARG A 595 -8.54 4.15 3.02
N VAL A 596 -9.75 4.49 3.43
CA VAL A 596 -10.18 5.85 3.78
C VAL A 596 -10.73 5.78 5.21
N GLY A 597 -10.31 6.69 6.10
CA GLY A 597 -10.89 6.80 7.44
C GLY A 597 -12.28 7.43 7.35
N VAL A 598 -13.29 6.82 7.96
CA VAL A 598 -14.67 7.34 7.99
C VAL A 598 -15.16 7.41 9.43
N PHE A 599 -15.67 8.57 9.83
CA PHE A 599 -16.20 8.78 11.18
C PHE A 599 -17.61 8.18 11.33
N MET A 600 -17.75 7.19 12.22
CA MET A 600 -19.00 6.51 12.57
C MET A 600 -19.15 6.40 14.09
N ASN A 601 -20.35 6.67 14.63
CA ASN A 601 -20.69 6.49 16.05
C ASN A 601 -19.75 7.18 17.06
N GLY A 602 -19.21 8.36 16.74
CA GLY A 602 -18.29 9.08 17.63
C GLY A 602 -16.85 8.56 17.62
N LYS A 603 -16.48 7.72 16.65
CA LYS A 603 -15.11 7.20 16.42
C LYS A 603 -14.80 7.20 14.92
N VAL A 604 -13.53 7.24 14.52
CA VAL A 604 -13.16 6.97 13.12
C VAL A 604 -12.97 5.47 12.92
N GLU A 605 -13.77 4.90 12.03
CA GLU A 605 -13.60 3.54 11.53
C GLU A 605 -12.81 3.58 10.22
N ILE A 606 -11.77 2.75 10.12
CA ILE A 606 -11.01 2.60 8.88
C ILE A 606 -11.83 1.71 7.96
N ILE A 607 -12.52 2.32 6.99
CA ILE A 607 -13.34 1.60 6.03
C ILE A 607 -12.46 1.24 4.83
N SER A 608 -12.16 -0.06 4.67
CA SER A 608 -11.84 -0.61 3.35
C SER A 608 -13.09 -0.49 2.46
N ASN A 609 -12.96 -0.59 1.13
CA ASN A 609 -14.08 -0.48 0.18
C ASN A 609 -15.32 -1.41 0.45
N ASP A 610 -15.33 -2.20 1.53
CA ASP A 610 -16.14 -3.39 1.69
C ASP A 610 -17.14 -3.31 2.84
N GLN A 611 -17.02 -2.39 3.81
CA GLN A 611 -18.02 -2.33 4.89
C GLN A 611 -19.40 -1.82 4.43
N VAL A 612 -19.48 -1.20 3.25
CA VAL A 612 -20.75 -0.89 2.57
C VAL A 612 -21.55 -2.18 2.26
N ARG A 613 -20.89 -3.32 2.06
CA ARG A 613 -21.55 -4.61 1.78
C ARG A 613 -22.06 -5.35 3.02
N THR A 614 -21.55 -5.07 4.20
CA THR A 614 -21.93 -5.78 5.44
C THR A 614 -23.16 -5.17 6.10
N LEU A 615 -23.35 -3.85 5.96
CA LEU A 615 -24.52 -3.13 6.49
C LEU A 615 -25.82 -3.39 5.71
N SER A 616 -25.74 -3.76 4.43
CA SER A 616 -26.94 -4.13 3.65
C SER A 616 -27.58 -5.46 4.07
N LYS A 617 -26.90 -6.27 4.90
CA LYS A 617 -27.41 -7.56 5.38
C LYS A 617 -27.85 -7.58 6.84
N SER A 618 -27.48 -6.60 7.67
CA SER A 618 -27.76 -6.63 9.11
C SER A 618 -29.07 -5.97 9.53
N GLY A 619 -29.72 -5.18 8.65
CA GLY A 619 -31.09 -4.68 8.89
C GLY A 619 -31.29 -3.99 10.24
N LYS A 620 -30.27 -3.30 10.76
CA LYS A 620 -30.37 -2.52 11.99
C LYS A 620 -29.87 -1.11 11.70
N ILE A 621 -30.88 -0.24 11.65
CA ILE A 621 -30.88 1.22 11.49
C ILE A 621 -29.98 1.88 12.52
#